data_AF-A0A843JSG8-F1
#
_entry.id   AF-A0A843JSG8-F1
#
_cell.length_a   1.000
_cell.length_b   1.000
_cell.length_c   1.000
_cell.angle_alpha   90.00
_cell.angle_beta   90.00
_cell.angle_gamma   90.00
#
_symmetry.space_group_name_H-M   'P 1'
#
loop_
_entity.id
_entity.type
_entity.pdbx_description
1 polymer ?
#
loop_
_entity_poly.entity_id
_entity_poly.type
_entity_poly.pdbx_seq_one_letter_code
_entity_poly.pdbx_strand_id
1 'polypeptide(L)'
;MKATRYFSSYIDAYNYYPNGVPSTEIAIVGDSSYILVSSDNTYNGGTTAFFDAGMTNDQIVDTMVDTAYVNGTTYGYSYGYPLGYTDGTTYGEAIGYATGHAAGYEEGYAYGYTEGEAAGGGVALEDDYFCVEFYNGNSNTLLTNRNTTMVLSINDTSQPSGISYFQYSFDKENWNDITFDNNGECRFYTQQSNGNKVYFKGQASKIENLRIGNWCQSPYDAMKVSGNLLSLFYGEYYSVFKDTLAGGVCKDLFQMRNVRNASGLVLPSNLVENSFEEMFAGCEWLVAAPSLPATILTKECYKNMFSSCSALTTAPTLPATTLAEGCYAGMFWGCSALTTAPTLPATTLDQNCYYEMFYGCTSLTTAPLLPATTLNYNCYHGMFYDCSALTTAPALPATTLDEGCYAYMFYGCSALTTAPTLPATTLAGSCYAYMFYGCSALTTAPVLSATSWNGSYECYKGMFDGCVLLTSLTCLINTEYTDEYENTYYISDYDILTEILNNIETTGVFYKNSNADSSTLENYIPATWTISDAA
;
A
#
# COMPACT_ATOMS: atom_id res chain seq x y z
N MET A 1 -2.15 38.37 -78.50
CA MET A 1 -1.98 36.92 -78.76
C MET A 1 -0.51 36.54 -78.63
N LYS A 2 -0.11 35.99 -77.47
CA LYS A 2 1.12 35.23 -77.14
C LYS A 2 1.43 35.43 -75.64
N ALA A 3 0.49 35.05 -74.78
CA ALA A 3 0.75 34.85 -73.34
C ALA A 3 0.12 33.56 -72.81
N THR A 4 -0.42 32.71 -73.71
CA THR A 4 -1.20 31.51 -73.37
C THR A 4 -0.34 30.25 -73.21
N ARG A 5 1.00 30.37 -73.12
CA ARG A 5 1.90 29.19 -73.08
C ARG A 5 2.82 29.08 -71.87
N TYR A 6 2.78 30.01 -70.92
CA TYR A 6 3.66 29.95 -69.72
C TYR A 6 2.95 29.54 -68.42
N PHE A 7 1.62 29.48 -68.39
CA PHE A 7 0.89 29.11 -67.16
C PHE A 7 0.59 27.60 -67.02
N SER A 8 0.74 26.79 -68.07
CA SER A 8 0.43 25.34 -67.95
C SER A 8 1.56 24.50 -67.35
N SER A 9 2.78 25.03 -67.21
CA SER A 9 3.91 24.25 -66.65
C SER A 9 4.10 24.42 -65.14
N TYR A 10 3.38 25.34 -64.50
CA TYR A 10 3.57 25.64 -63.07
C TYR A 10 2.45 25.09 -62.17
N ILE A 11 1.30 24.71 -62.73
CA ILE A 11 0.17 24.13 -61.98
C ILE A 11 0.30 22.61 -61.82
N ASP A 12 1.03 21.92 -62.69
CA ASP A 12 1.28 20.47 -62.59
C ASP A 12 2.28 20.09 -61.47
N ALA A 13 2.94 21.06 -60.83
CA ALA A 13 3.95 20.79 -59.79
C ALA A 13 3.38 20.68 -58.36
N TYR A 14 2.10 20.98 -58.12
CA TYR A 14 1.49 20.92 -56.78
C TYR A 14 0.41 19.85 -56.60
N ASN A 15 0.17 19.01 -57.61
CA ASN A 15 -0.75 17.87 -57.53
C ASN A 15 -0.02 16.55 -57.20
N TYR A 16 0.70 16.51 -56.07
CA TYR A 16 1.18 15.25 -55.49
C TYR A 16 0.79 15.15 -54.02
N TYR A 17 -0.52 15.04 -53.78
CA TYR A 17 -1.08 14.41 -52.59
C TYR A 17 -2.00 13.27 -53.03
N PRO A 18 -1.88 12.06 -52.45
CA PRO A 18 -2.59 10.89 -52.92
C PRO A 18 -4.00 10.92 -52.34
N ASN A 19 -4.94 11.56 -53.06
CA ASN A 19 -6.37 11.25 -53.09
C ASN A 19 -6.99 12.09 -54.19
N GLY A 20 -7.47 11.42 -55.24
CA GLY A 20 -7.89 12.06 -56.49
C GLY A 20 -8.96 13.14 -56.31
N VAL A 21 -8.76 14.26 -57.01
CA VAL A 21 -9.75 15.31 -57.21
C VAL A 21 -9.81 15.61 -58.72
N PRO A 22 -11.00 15.83 -59.32
CA PRO A 22 -11.14 15.92 -60.78
C PRO A 22 -10.62 17.24 -61.36
N SER A 23 -10.35 17.21 -62.67
CA SER A 23 -9.92 18.31 -63.53
C SER A 23 -10.71 19.60 -63.38
N THR A 24 -10.02 20.72 -63.14
CA THR A 24 -10.59 22.08 -63.17
C THR A 24 -10.72 22.57 -64.61
N GLU A 25 -11.94 22.85 -65.08
CA GLU A 25 -12.17 23.66 -66.29
C GLU A 25 -12.07 25.15 -65.93
N ILE A 26 -11.26 25.90 -66.67
CA ILE A 26 -11.09 27.36 -66.50
C ILE A 26 -11.81 28.07 -67.65
N ALA A 27 -12.87 28.81 -67.34
CA ALA A 27 -13.55 29.69 -68.29
C ALA A 27 -13.06 31.13 -68.16
N ILE A 28 -12.52 31.71 -69.25
CA ILE A 28 -12.12 33.12 -69.32
C ILE A 28 -13.23 33.90 -70.03
N VAL A 29 -13.96 34.75 -69.30
CA VAL A 29 -14.91 35.71 -69.88
C VAL A 29 -14.39 37.11 -69.58
N GLY A 30 -13.99 37.84 -70.63
CA GLY A 30 -13.42 39.17 -70.51
C GLY A 30 -14.46 40.27 -70.78
N ASP A 31 -14.49 41.26 -69.89
CA ASP A 31 -14.44 42.68 -70.28
C ASP A 31 -13.55 43.43 -69.27
N SER A 32 -12.93 44.51 -69.74
CA SER A 32 -11.54 44.94 -69.49
C SER A 32 -11.07 45.34 -68.07
N SER A 33 -11.35 44.59 -67.00
CA SER A 33 -10.75 44.91 -65.68
C SER A 33 -10.45 43.75 -64.72
N TYR A 34 -11.04 42.56 -64.88
CA TYR A 34 -10.86 41.45 -63.91
C TYR A 34 -10.75 40.08 -64.59
N ILE A 35 -9.98 39.15 -63.99
CA ILE A 35 -10.00 37.72 -64.34
C ILE A 35 -10.76 36.96 -63.25
N LEU A 36 -11.79 36.21 -63.63
CA LEU A 36 -12.52 35.30 -62.73
C LEU A 36 -11.90 33.91 -62.80
N VAL A 37 -11.53 33.37 -61.64
CA VAL A 37 -11.19 31.95 -61.49
C VAL A 37 -12.16 31.36 -60.47
N SER A 38 -12.98 30.40 -60.91
CA SER A 38 -13.88 29.63 -60.07
C SER A 38 -13.42 28.18 -60.11
N SER A 39 -13.26 27.56 -58.93
CA SER A 39 -13.14 26.12 -58.81
C SER A 39 -14.43 25.57 -58.22
N ASP A 40 -15.24 24.92 -59.05
CA ASP A 40 -16.37 24.13 -58.55
C ASP A 40 -15.84 22.82 -57.98
N ASN A 41 -15.73 22.76 -56.65
CA ASN A 41 -15.55 21.49 -55.97
C ASN A 41 -16.71 21.30 -54.99
N THR A 42 -17.60 20.37 -55.32
CA THR A 42 -18.94 20.21 -54.71
C THR A 42 -18.94 19.60 -53.29
N TYR A 43 -17.80 19.65 -52.58
CA TYR A 43 -17.70 19.17 -51.19
C TYR A 43 -17.18 20.20 -50.18
N ASN A 44 -16.80 21.41 -50.62
CA ASN A 44 -16.39 22.52 -49.74
C ASN A 44 -16.67 23.86 -50.46
N GLY A 45 -17.95 24.23 -50.59
CA GLY A 45 -18.44 25.55 -51.05
C GLY A 45 -17.49 26.34 -51.97
N GLY A 46 -17.69 26.23 -53.29
CA GLY A 46 -16.82 26.85 -54.30
C GLY A 46 -16.42 28.29 -53.99
N THR A 47 -15.14 28.60 -54.16
CA THR A 47 -14.56 29.90 -53.84
C THR A 47 -14.48 30.77 -55.10
N THR A 48 -14.84 32.06 -54.98
CA THR A 48 -14.68 33.05 -56.05
C THR A 48 -13.71 34.12 -55.56
N ALA A 49 -12.61 34.33 -56.28
CA ALA A 49 -11.66 35.41 -55.99
C ALA A 49 -11.61 36.40 -57.17
N PHE A 50 -11.53 37.70 -56.85
CA PHE A 50 -11.43 38.78 -57.84
C PHE A 50 -9.97 39.25 -57.91
N PHE A 51 -9.38 39.27 -59.10
CA PHE A 51 -8.02 39.77 -59.33
C PHE A 51 -8.05 40.97 -60.28
N ASP A 52 -7.44 42.09 -59.86
CA ASP A 52 -7.23 43.27 -60.70
C ASP A 52 -6.17 42.99 -61.77
N ALA A 53 -6.36 43.53 -62.98
CA ALA A 53 -5.52 43.27 -64.16
C ALA A 53 -4.03 43.72 -64.07
N GLY A 54 -3.58 44.24 -62.92
CA GLY A 54 -2.22 44.74 -62.68
C GLY A 54 -1.47 44.09 -61.51
N MET A 55 -2.03 43.05 -60.88
CA MET A 55 -1.38 42.37 -59.75
C MET A 55 -0.14 41.58 -60.21
N THR A 56 0.94 41.61 -59.41
CA THR A 56 2.10 40.74 -59.60
C THR A 56 1.82 39.33 -59.10
N ASN A 57 2.60 38.33 -59.55
CA ASN A 57 2.40 36.93 -59.16
C ASN A 57 2.41 36.71 -57.64
N ASP A 58 3.29 37.41 -56.91
CA ASP A 58 3.39 37.28 -55.45
C ASP A 58 2.14 37.83 -54.74
N GLN A 59 1.56 38.92 -55.26
CA GLN A 59 0.33 39.51 -54.71
C GLN A 59 -0.89 38.59 -54.88
N ILE A 60 -0.92 37.81 -55.96
CA ILE A 60 -1.99 36.82 -56.19
C ILE A 60 -1.86 35.66 -55.19
N VAL A 61 -0.63 35.19 -54.93
CA VAL A 61 -0.37 34.08 -53.99
C VAL A 61 -0.73 34.49 -52.56
N ASP A 62 -0.32 35.67 -52.09
CA ASP A 62 -0.67 36.16 -50.76
C ASP A 62 -2.20 36.27 -50.57
N THR A 63 -2.91 36.77 -51.57
CA THR A 63 -4.38 36.90 -51.50
C THR A 63 -5.08 35.54 -51.39
N MET A 64 -4.56 34.51 -52.07
CA MET A 64 -5.09 33.14 -51.99
C MET A 64 -4.77 32.48 -50.65
N VAL A 65 -3.58 32.72 -50.09
CA VAL A 65 -3.15 32.20 -48.79
C VAL A 65 -3.97 32.82 -47.65
N ASP A 66 -4.19 34.13 -47.68
CA ASP A 66 -4.99 34.82 -46.66
C ASP A 66 -6.46 34.37 -46.67
N THR A 67 -7.05 34.15 -47.85
CA THR A 67 -8.44 33.67 -47.97
C THR A 67 -8.58 32.22 -47.48
N ALA A 68 -7.56 31.37 -47.71
CA ALA A 68 -7.52 30.01 -47.19
C ALA A 68 -7.33 29.96 -45.67
N TYR A 69 -6.55 30.89 -45.11
CA TYR A 69 -6.30 30.99 -43.66
C TYR A 69 -7.55 31.44 -42.88
N VAL A 70 -8.34 32.37 -43.43
CA VAL A 70 -9.60 32.83 -42.82
C VAL A 70 -10.69 31.73 -42.84
N ASN A 71 -10.75 30.90 -43.89
CA ASN A 71 -11.73 29.81 -43.97
C ASN A 71 -11.30 28.58 -43.14
N GLY A 72 -10.00 28.25 -43.08
CA GLY A 72 -9.48 27.18 -42.23
C GLY A 72 -9.73 27.43 -40.74
N THR A 73 -9.61 28.68 -40.31
CA THR A 73 -9.92 29.09 -38.93
C THR A 73 -11.41 29.09 -38.63
N THR A 74 -12.27 29.43 -39.60
CA THR A 74 -13.73 29.45 -39.40
C THR A 74 -14.36 28.04 -39.38
N TYR A 75 -13.93 27.12 -40.27
CA TYR A 75 -14.47 25.75 -40.33
C TYR A 75 -13.86 24.80 -39.28
N GLY A 76 -12.59 24.96 -38.94
CA GLY A 76 -11.95 24.19 -37.86
C GLY A 76 -12.62 24.45 -36.51
N TYR A 77 -13.08 25.68 -36.26
CA TYR A 77 -13.71 26.08 -35.00
C TYR A 77 -15.22 25.75 -34.94
N SER A 78 -15.94 25.79 -36.07
CA SER A 78 -17.39 25.62 -36.09
C SER A 78 -17.88 24.17 -36.25
N TYR A 79 -17.09 23.27 -36.83
CA TYR A 79 -17.49 21.87 -37.06
C TYR A 79 -16.57 20.81 -36.43
N GLY A 80 -15.29 21.09 -36.22
CA GLY A 80 -14.37 20.17 -35.55
C GLY A 80 -14.54 20.12 -34.03
N TYR A 81 -14.83 21.28 -33.42
CA TYR A 81 -15.02 21.41 -31.99
C TYR A 81 -16.24 20.64 -31.45
N PRO A 82 -17.42 20.64 -32.10
CA PRO A 82 -18.59 19.91 -31.58
C PRO A 82 -18.45 18.39 -31.69
N LEU A 83 -17.95 17.85 -32.82
CA LEU A 83 -17.88 16.40 -33.06
C LEU A 83 -16.78 15.72 -32.23
N GLY A 84 -15.60 16.34 -32.11
CA GLY A 84 -14.53 15.84 -31.25
C GLY A 84 -14.87 15.93 -29.76
N TYR A 85 -15.72 16.91 -29.38
CA TYR A 85 -16.22 17.04 -28.02
C TYR A 85 -17.25 15.96 -27.69
N THR A 86 -18.26 15.70 -28.54
CA THR A 86 -19.29 14.68 -28.23
C THR A 86 -18.78 13.23 -28.22
N ASP A 87 -17.88 12.84 -29.12
CA ASP A 87 -17.36 11.45 -29.14
C ASP A 87 -16.33 11.22 -28.02
N GLY A 88 -15.56 12.26 -27.68
CA GLY A 88 -14.62 12.26 -26.57
C GLY A 88 -15.31 12.23 -25.20
N THR A 89 -16.41 12.98 -25.01
CA THR A 89 -17.14 13.00 -23.74
C THR A 89 -17.99 11.74 -23.55
N THR A 90 -18.66 11.22 -24.57
CA THR A 90 -19.60 10.10 -24.36
C THR A 90 -18.90 8.77 -24.02
N TYR A 91 -17.74 8.48 -24.63
CA TYR A 91 -16.95 7.28 -24.30
C TYR A 91 -15.89 7.53 -23.20
N GLY A 92 -15.35 8.75 -23.11
CA GLY A 92 -14.40 9.15 -22.07
C GLY A 92 -15.05 9.36 -20.70
N GLU A 93 -16.26 9.91 -20.62
CA GLU A 93 -16.96 10.06 -19.34
C GLU A 93 -17.49 8.73 -18.83
N ALA A 94 -18.03 7.83 -19.66
CA ALA A 94 -18.62 6.59 -19.12
C ALA A 94 -17.59 5.64 -18.45
N ILE A 95 -16.35 5.57 -18.97
CA ILE A 95 -15.28 4.69 -18.44
C ILE A 95 -14.28 5.50 -17.60
N GLY A 96 -13.89 6.70 -18.04
CA GLY A 96 -12.96 7.57 -17.33
C GLY A 96 -13.57 8.24 -16.10
N TYR A 97 -14.87 8.54 -16.07
CA TYR A 97 -15.53 9.03 -14.85
C TYR A 97 -15.75 7.88 -13.88
N ALA A 98 -16.20 6.69 -14.29
CA ALA A 98 -16.38 5.59 -13.33
C ALA A 98 -15.06 5.14 -12.68
N THR A 99 -13.98 4.99 -13.46
CA THR A 99 -12.68 4.49 -12.96
C THR A 99 -11.76 5.62 -12.48
N GLY A 100 -11.74 6.76 -13.17
CA GLY A 100 -10.92 7.93 -12.81
C GLY A 100 -11.57 8.86 -11.79
N HIS A 101 -12.91 8.92 -11.66
CA HIS A 101 -13.53 9.54 -10.50
C HIS A 101 -13.41 8.62 -9.29
N ALA A 102 -13.59 7.30 -9.39
CA ALA A 102 -13.39 6.43 -8.23
C ALA A 102 -11.93 6.47 -7.73
N ALA A 103 -10.95 6.27 -8.62
CA ALA A 103 -9.53 6.33 -8.25
C ALA A 103 -9.03 7.75 -7.97
N GLY A 104 -9.40 8.74 -8.78
CA GLY A 104 -8.97 10.14 -8.61
C GLY A 104 -9.74 10.89 -7.52
N TYR A 105 -10.94 10.45 -7.12
CA TYR A 105 -11.60 10.93 -5.92
C TYR A 105 -11.15 10.14 -4.70
N GLU A 106 -10.91 8.83 -4.73
CA GLU A 106 -10.32 8.17 -3.56
C GLU A 106 -8.88 8.63 -3.33
N GLU A 107 -8.02 8.69 -4.35
CA GLU A 107 -6.66 9.20 -4.21
C GLU A 107 -6.62 10.72 -4.10
N GLY A 108 -7.42 11.48 -4.85
CA GLY A 108 -7.42 12.95 -4.77
C GLY A 108 -8.22 13.52 -3.60
N TYR A 109 -9.22 12.81 -3.08
CA TYR A 109 -9.81 13.10 -1.77
C TYR A 109 -8.90 12.56 -0.67
N ALA A 110 -8.26 11.39 -0.77
CA ALA A 110 -7.31 10.96 0.27
C ALA A 110 -6.09 11.88 0.31
N TYR A 111 -5.41 12.19 -0.81
CA TYR A 111 -4.31 13.15 -0.89
C TYR A 111 -4.78 14.59 -0.67
N GLY A 112 -5.93 15.02 -1.18
CA GLY A 112 -6.44 16.37 -0.97
C GLY A 112 -7.05 16.61 0.41
N TYR A 113 -7.51 15.56 1.10
CA TYR A 113 -7.94 15.58 2.51
C TYR A 113 -6.75 15.36 3.43
N THR A 114 -5.73 14.57 3.08
CA THR A 114 -4.50 14.40 3.89
C THR A 114 -3.53 15.56 3.69
N GLU A 115 -3.33 16.10 2.49
CA GLU A 115 -2.68 17.40 2.27
C GLU A 115 -3.60 18.55 2.66
N GLY A 116 -4.92 18.42 2.58
CA GLY A 116 -5.86 19.42 3.10
C GLY A 116 -5.91 19.46 4.62
N GLU A 117 -5.73 18.34 5.32
CA GLU A 117 -5.46 18.26 6.76
C GLU A 117 -4.00 18.59 7.08
N ALA A 118 -3.02 18.25 6.24
CA ALA A 118 -1.62 18.56 6.54
C ALA A 118 -1.25 20.03 6.21
N ALA A 119 -1.94 20.65 5.24
CA ALA A 119 -1.69 22.02 4.77
C ALA A 119 -2.83 23.00 5.09
N GLY A 120 -4.07 22.53 5.26
CA GLY A 120 -5.22 23.32 5.77
C GLY A 120 -5.61 22.98 7.22
N GLY A 121 -5.24 21.79 7.69
CA GLY A 121 -5.09 21.44 9.11
C GLY A 121 -3.65 21.65 9.58
N GLY A 122 -3.05 22.74 9.12
CA GLY A 122 -2.46 23.65 10.09
C GLY A 122 -3.53 24.09 11.11
N VAL A 123 -4.09 23.14 11.86
CA VAL A 123 -4.35 23.37 13.27
C VAL A 123 -3.04 23.99 13.72
N ALA A 124 -3.11 25.20 14.27
CA ALA A 124 -1.95 25.80 14.87
C ALA A 124 -1.18 24.72 15.66
N LEU A 125 0.14 24.84 15.74
CA LEU A 125 0.89 24.16 16.79
C LEU A 125 0.33 24.69 18.13
N GLU A 126 -0.85 24.23 18.53
CA GLU A 126 -1.69 24.85 19.55
C GLU A 126 -1.71 24.02 20.82
N ASP A 127 -1.13 22.81 20.80
CA ASP A 127 -1.01 22.01 22.00
C ASP A 127 0.43 21.51 22.16
N ASP A 128 1.24 22.28 22.89
CA ASP A 128 2.49 21.86 23.56
C ASP A 128 2.23 20.76 24.62
N TYR A 129 1.16 19.97 24.47
CA TYR A 129 0.61 19.08 25.47
C TYR A 129 0.12 17.79 24.81
N PHE A 130 0.24 16.71 25.56
CA PHE A 130 -0.45 15.45 25.30
C PHE A 130 -1.79 15.45 26.04
N CYS A 131 -2.87 15.08 25.38
CA CYS A 131 -4.22 15.09 25.94
C CYS A 131 -4.80 13.68 26.01
N VAL A 132 -5.35 13.33 27.17
CA VAL A 132 -6.21 12.16 27.36
C VAL A 132 -7.64 12.63 27.63
N GLU A 133 -8.58 12.16 26.82
CA GLU A 133 -10.00 12.39 26.96
C GLU A 133 -10.72 11.08 27.32
N PHE A 134 -11.62 11.14 28.31
CA PHE A 134 -12.34 9.98 28.82
C PHE A 134 -13.81 10.03 28.39
N TYR A 135 -14.35 8.89 27.96
CA TYR A 135 -15.74 8.76 27.52
C TYR A 135 -16.32 7.36 27.72
N ASN A 136 -17.65 7.25 27.62
CA ASN A 136 -18.35 5.98 27.76
C ASN A 136 -18.19 5.17 26.47
N GLY A 137 -17.45 4.06 26.54
CA GLY A 137 -17.09 3.19 25.43
C GLY A 137 -18.28 2.61 24.65
N ASN A 138 -19.47 2.50 25.26
CA ASN A 138 -20.65 1.96 24.58
C ASN A 138 -21.42 2.97 23.73
N SER A 139 -21.38 4.25 24.11
CA SER A 139 -22.24 5.29 23.52
C SER A 139 -21.46 6.42 22.87
N ASN A 140 -20.13 6.43 22.99
CA ASN A 140 -19.28 7.56 22.60
C ASN A 140 -19.72 8.88 23.25
N THR A 141 -20.50 8.81 24.34
CA THR A 141 -20.99 9.97 25.08
C THR A 141 -20.02 10.30 26.20
N LEU A 142 -19.84 11.60 26.44
CA LEU A 142 -19.02 12.12 27.52
C LEU A 142 -19.38 11.46 28.85
N LEU A 143 -18.37 11.02 29.61
CA LEU A 143 -18.56 10.58 30.99
C LEU A 143 -18.79 11.81 31.86
N THR A 144 -20.04 12.24 32.00
CA THR A 144 -20.37 13.44 32.78
C THR A 144 -20.64 13.16 34.26
N ASN A 145 -20.67 11.89 34.70
CA ASN A 145 -21.31 11.50 35.98
C ASN A 145 -20.56 10.47 36.86
N ARG A 146 -19.24 10.27 36.75
CA ARG A 146 -18.52 9.33 37.64
C ARG A 146 -17.20 9.87 38.18
N ASN A 147 -16.89 9.50 39.42
CA ASN A 147 -15.53 9.52 39.98
C ASN A 147 -14.72 8.39 39.32
N THR A 148 -14.34 8.56 38.06
CA THR A 148 -13.43 7.64 37.40
C THR A 148 -12.03 7.84 37.95
N THR A 149 -11.55 6.83 38.66
CA THR A 149 -10.16 6.73 39.09
C THR A 149 -9.33 6.30 37.88
N MET A 150 -8.49 7.20 37.39
CA MET A 150 -7.58 6.94 36.27
C MET A 150 -6.17 6.77 36.83
N VAL A 151 -5.68 5.55 36.76
CA VAL A 151 -4.34 5.21 37.26
C VAL A 151 -3.35 5.34 36.11
N LEU A 152 -2.65 6.47 36.06
CA LEU A 152 -1.53 6.67 35.15
C LEU A 152 -0.25 6.16 35.82
N SER A 153 0.05 4.87 35.64
CA SER A 153 1.26 4.27 36.20
C SER A 153 2.49 4.64 35.34
N ILE A 154 3.27 5.63 35.77
CA ILE A 154 4.53 6.02 35.10
C ILE A 154 5.69 5.33 35.82
N ASN A 155 6.06 4.13 35.38
CA ASN A 155 7.07 3.35 36.07
C ASN A 155 8.49 3.74 35.63
N ASP A 156 9.19 4.56 36.41
CA ASP A 156 10.64 4.75 36.26
C ASP A 156 11.39 4.09 37.43
N THR A 157 11.85 2.86 37.21
CA THR A 157 12.58 2.06 38.22
C THR A 157 13.98 2.60 38.55
N SER A 158 14.44 3.65 37.86
CA SER A 158 15.77 4.24 38.05
C SER A 158 15.81 5.42 39.03
N GLN A 159 14.66 5.91 39.51
CA GLN A 159 14.59 7.25 40.13
C GLN A 159 14.27 7.28 41.63
N PRO A 160 14.80 8.28 42.38
CA PRO A 160 14.42 8.53 43.77
C PRO A 160 12.95 8.97 43.88
N SER A 161 12.28 8.57 44.95
CA SER A 161 10.94 9.06 45.28
C SER A 161 10.93 10.58 45.52
N GLY A 162 9.88 11.26 45.03
CA GLY A 162 9.61 12.67 45.35
C GLY A 162 10.09 13.72 44.32
N ILE A 163 10.51 13.32 43.12
CA ILE A 163 10.82 14.24 42.02
C ILE A 163 9.66 14.26 41.02
N SER A 164 9.21 15.46 40.63
CA SER A 164 8.21 15.63 39.57
C SER A 164 8.88 15.90 38.23
N TYR A 165 8.57 15.07 37.23
CA TYR A 165 9.03 15.24 35.84
C TYR A 165 7.88 15.54 34.88
N PHE A 166 6.66 15.62 35.39
CA PHE A 166 5.47 15.85 34.59
C PHE A 166 4.58 16.86 35.29
N GLN A 167 3.92 17.68 34.49
CA GLN A 167 2.77 18.43 34.95
C GLN A 167 1.52 17.94 34.25
N TYR A 168 0.41 18.10 34.94
CA TYR A 168 -0.92 17.92 34.37
C TYR A 168 -1.78 19.17 34.57
N SER A 169 -2.74 19.34 33.69
CA SER A 169 -3.72 20.43 33.75
C SER A 169 -5.07 19.93 33.26
N PHE A 170 -6.16 20.52 33.76
CA PHE A 170 -7.52 20.28 33.28
C PHE A 170 -8.01 21.39 32.34
N ASP A 171 -7.36 22.55 32.36
CA ASP A 171 -7.77 23.78 31.66
C ASP A 171 -6.67 24.37 30.75
N LYS A 172 -5.50 23.74 30.68
CA LYS A 172 -4.27 24.19 29.99
C LYS A 172 -3.60 25.42 30.61
N GLU A 173 -4.19 26.04 31.62
CA GLU A 173 -3.70 27.26 32.27
C GLU A 173 -3.02 26.94 33.61
N ASN A 174 -3.66 26.11 34.43
CA ASN A 174 -3.22 25.76 35.77
C ASN A 174 -2.54 24.39 35.76
N TRP A 175 -1.22 24.40 35.83
CA TRP A 175 -0.38 23.20 35.81
C TRP A 175 -0.01 22.75 37.22
N ASN A 176 -0.21 21.48 37.50
CA ASN A 176 0.10 20.84 38.77
C ASN A 176 1.19 19.80 38.56
N ASP A 177 2.16 19.75 39.46
CA ASP A 177 3.22 18.75 39.43
C ASP A 177 2.67 17.36 39.77
N ILE A 178 3.15 16.34 39.06
CA ILE A 178 2.82 14.92 39.28
C ILE A 178 3.76 14.35 40.33
N THR A 179 3.20 13.68 41.35
CA THR A 179 3.98 12.98 42.38
C THR A 179 3.72 11.47 42.29
N PHE A 180 4.80 10.69 42.19
CA PHE A 180 4.74 9.22 42.17
C PHE A 180 4.71 8.63 43.57
N ASP A 181 3.95 7.55 43.76
CA ASP A 181 3.98 6.75 44.97
C ASP A 181 5.24 5.86 45.04
N ASN A 182 5.40 5.11 46.13
CA ASN A 182 6.59 4.26 46.33
C ASN A 182 6.74 3.12 45.32
N ASN A 183 5.71 2.84 44.51
CA ASN A 183 5.73 1.85 43.43
C ASN A 183 5.97 2.52 42.06
N GLY A 184 6.25 3.82 42.02
CA GLY A 184 6.35 4.59 40.78
C GLY A 184 4.99 4.93 40.18
N GLU A 185 3.87 4.70 40.86
CA GLU A 185 2.56 4.96 40.26
C GLU A 185 2.03 6.34 40.60
N CYS A 186 1.38 7.02 39.65
CA CYS A 186 0.55 8.19 39.96
C CYS A 186 -0.91 7.89 39.61
N ARG A 187 -1.84 8.37 40.44
CA ARG A 187 -3.28 8.15 40.23
C ARG A 187 -3.99 9.49 40.15
N PHE A 188 -4.62 9.75 39.01
CA PHE A 188 -5.45 10.93 38.76
C PHE A 188 -6.91 10.56 38.99
N TYR A 189 -7.63 11.45 39.66
CA TYR A 189 -9.07 11.29 39.88
C TYR A 189 -9.75 12.49 39.21
N THR A 190 -10.41 12.26 38.06
CA THR A 190 -11.26 13.29 37.47
C THR A 190 -12.56 13.39 38.28
N GLN A 191 -12.90 14.58 38.74
CA GLN A 191 -14.21 14.89 39.32
C GLN A 191 -15.05 15.68 38.30
N GLN A 192 -16.38 15.64 38.47
CA GLN A 192 -17.37 16.32 37.62
C GLN A 192 -17.06 17.80 37.33
N SER A 193 -16.39 18.50 38.25
CA SER A 193 -16.05 19.92 38.12
C SER A 193 -14.91 20.22 37.14
N ASN A 194 -14.05 19.25 36.82
CA ASN A 194 -12.79 19.47 36.10
C ASN A 194 -12.84 19.03 34.62
N GLY A 195 -14.02 18.64 34.13
CA GLY A 195 -14.20 18.11 32.78
C GLY A 195 -13.68 16.67 32.63
N ASN A 196 -13.65 16.20 31.39
CA ASN A 196 -13.28 14.82 31.02
C ASN A 196 -11.92 14.73 30.28
N LYS A 197 -11.14 15.81 30.28
CA LYS A 197 -9.84 15.91 29.61
C LYS A 197 -8.75 16.18 30.62
N VAL A 198 -7.59 15.56 30.41
CA VAL A 198 -6.38 15.83 31.17
C VAL A 198 -5.26 16.07 30.19
N TYR A 199 -4.60 17.21 30.33
CA TYR A 199 -3.44 17.60 29.53
C TYR A 199 -2.17 17.33 30.32
N PHE A 200 -1.13 16.88 29.63
CA PHE A 200 0.15 16.49 30.21
C PHE A 200 1.30 17.15 29.45
N LYS A 201 2.34 17.50 30.19
CA LYS A 201 3.63 17.92 29.64
C LYS A 201 4.76 17.42 30.53
N GLY A 202 5.88 17.01 29.95
CA GLY A 202 7.12 16.75 30.67
C GLY A 202 7.73 18.06 31.19
N GLN A 203 8.61 17.99 32.19
CA GLN A 203 9.32 19.16 32.74
C GLN A 203 10.83 19.11 32.50
N ALA A 204 11.47 17.94 32.56
CA ALA A 204 12.90 17.79 32.29
C ALA A 204 13.29 16.30 32.22
N SER A 205 14.42 16.02 31.55
CA SER A 205 15.09 14.71 31.41
C SER A 205 14.33 13.62 30.65
N LYS A 206 15.12 12.74 30.01
CA LYS A 206 14.64 11.55 29.29
C LYS A 206 13.85 10.67 30.27
N ILE A 207 12.54 10.56 30.07
CA ILE A 207 11.73 9.55 30.75
C ILE A 207 11.95 8.21 30.04
N GLU A 208 12.32 7.20 30.81
CA GLU A 208 12.47 5.84 30.33
C GLU A 208 11.33 5.00 30.95
N ASN A 209 10.55 4.31 30.11
CA ASN A 209 9.44 3.41 30.51
C ASN A 209 8.15 4.10 31.01
N LEU A 210 7.77 5.24 30.40
CA LEU A 210 6.45 5.83 30.61
C LEU A 210 5.36 4.86 30.16
N ARG A 211 4.40 4.55 31.04
CA ARG A 211 3.20 3.78 30.70
C ARG A 211 1.94 4.60 31.02
N ILE A 212 0.97 4.51 30.12
CA ILE A 212 -0.28 5.24 30.17
C ILE A 212 -1.40 4.21 30.04
N GLY A 213 -1.92 3.79 31.19
CA GLY A 213 -3.04 2.87 31.28
C GLY A 213 -4.23 3.51 31.98
N ASN A 214 -5.37 2.83 31.91
CA ASN A 214 -6.50 3.12 32.79
C ASN A 214 -6.87 1.83 33.55
N TRP A 215 -6.54 1.77 34.84
CA TRP A 215 -6.94 0.68 35.75
C TRP A 215 -8.37 0.86 36.30
N CYS A 216 -9.25 1.52 35.56
CA CYS A 216 -10.63 1.66 36.00
C CYS A 216 -11.31 0.29 35.98
N GLN A 217 -11.93 -0.08 37.10
CA GLN A 217 -12.65 -1.34 37.28
C GLN A 217 -13.95 -1.42 36.44
N SER A 218 -14.32 -0.36 35.71
CA SER A 218 -15.54 -0.34 34.90
C SER A 218 -15.23 -0.74 33.44
N PRO A 219 -15.93 -1.74 32.88
CA PRO A 219 -15.75 -2.21 31.50
C PRO A 219 -16.29 -1.23 30.43
N TYR A 220 -16.52 0.04 30.76
CA TYR A 220 -17.19 1.02 29.91
C TYR A 220 -16.40 2.33 29.74
N ASP A 221 -15.21 2.46 30.29
CA ASP A 221 -14.45 3.70 30.22
C ASP A 221 -13.35 3.58 29.15
N ALA A 222 -13.54 4.29 28.03
CA ALA A 222 -12.59 4.33 26.93
C ALA A 222 -11.80 5.64 26.94
N MET A 223 -10.58 5.58 26.40
CA MET A 223 -9.68 6.71 26.25
C MET A 223 -9.59 7.13 24.79
N LYS A 224 -9.59 8.44 24.57
CA LYS A 224 -9.07 9.07 23.37
C LYS A 224 -7.77 9.78 23.72
N VAL A 225 -6.71 9.52 22.96
CA VAL A 225 -5.41 10.19 23.12
C VAL A 225 -5.17 11.11 21.92
N SER A 226 -4.62 12.29 22.19
CA SER A 226 -4.42 13.34 21.18
C SER A 226 -3.34 14.32 21.59
N GLY A 227 -2.98 15.25 20.71
CA GLY A 227 -1.96 16.27 20.97
C GLY A 227 -0.57 15.80 20.57
N ASN A 228 0.46 16.58 20.92
CA ASN A 228 1.83 16.25 20.56
C ASN A 228 2.43 15.23 21.54
N LEU A 229 2.89 14.09 21.02
CA LEU A 229 3.49 13.05 21.83
C LEU A 229 4.81 13.51 22.50
N LEU A 230 5.65 14.26 21.78
CA LEU A 230 6.95 14.70 22.29
C LEU A 230 6.86 15.65 23.48
N SER A 231 5.71 16.31 23.65
CA SER A 231 5.42 17.11 24.84
C SER A 231 5.47 16.30 26.12
N LEU A 232 5.32 14.96 26.08
CA LEU A 232 5.52 14.09 27.23
C LEU A 232 6.99 13.95 27.63
N PHE A 233 7.92 14.00 26.68
CA PHE A 233 9.31 13.57 26.90
C PHE A 233 10.31 14.72 27.05
N TYR A 234 10.03 15.88 26.47
CA TYR A 234 11.06 16.93 26.33
C TYR A 234 10.81 18.25 27.06
N GLY A 235 9.66 18.47 27.71
CA GLY A 235 9.40 19.62 28.57
C GLY A 235 9.94 20.98 28.07
N GLU A 236 10.65 21.74 28.90
CA GLU A 236 11.26 23.03 28.48
C GLU A 236 12.30 22.89 27.34
N TYR A 237 12.86 21.69 27.16
CA TYR A 237 13.78 21.35 26.08
C TYR A 237 13.08 20.91 24.79
N TYR A 238 11.74 20.90 24.77
CA TYR A 238 10.95 20.54 23.59
C TYR A 238 11.36 21.35 22.36
N SER A 239 11.62 22.66 22.51
CA SER A 239 12.09 23.51 21.42
C SER A 239 13.39 23.03 20.74
N VAL A 240 14.22 22.27 21.46
CA VAL A 240 15.51 21.75 20.99
C VAL A 240 15.37 20.35 20.38
N PHE A 241 14.43 19.53 20.86
CA PHE A 241 14.28 18.11 20.48
C PHE A 241 12.96 17.78 19.76
N LYS A 242 12.17 18.80 19.38
CA LYS A 242 10.83 18.67 18.78
C LYS A 242 10.72 17.75 17.57
N ASP A 243 11.84 17.38 16.95
CA ASP A 243 11.84 16.56 15.75
C ASP A 243 12.39 15.15 15.98
N THR A 244 13.01 14.83 17.12
CA THR A 244 13.69 13.54 17.34
C THR A 244 13.21 12.84 18.62
N LEU A 245 12.70 11.62 18.46
CA LEU A 245 12.35 10.75 19.58
C LEU A 245 13.51 9.82 19.94
N ALA A 246 13.76 9.58 21.23
CA ALA A 246 14.74 8.59 21.66
C ALA A 246 14.18 7.16 21.54
N GLY A 247 15.04 6.21 21.17
CA GLY A 247 14.65 4.83 20.89
C GLY A 247 14.12 4.08 22.11
N GLY A 248 13.07 3.29 21.93
CA GLY A 248 12.44 2.46 22.95
C GLY A 248 11.61 3.22 23.99
N VAL A 249 11.59 4.56 23.95
CA VAL A 249 10.91 5.38 24.96
C VAL A 249 9.37 5.21 24.91
N CYS A 250 8.82 4.90 23.74
CA CYS A 250 7.38 4.65 23.58
C CYS A 250 7.00 3.16 23.69
N LYS A 251 7.96 2.29 24.00
CA LYS A 251 7.66 0.87 24.21
C LYS A 251 6.66 0.72 25.35
N ASP A 252 5.60 -0.04 25.11
CA ASP A 252 4.52 -0.23 26.07
C ASP A 252 3.81 1.07 26.50
N LEU A 253 3.91 2.17 25.75
CA LEU A 253 3.38 3.46 26.21
C LEU A 253 1.89 3.35 26.55
N PHE A 254 1.11 2.64 25.74
CA PHE A 254 -0.28 2.35 26.01
C PHE A 254 -0.47 0.87 26.29
N GLN A 255 -0.23 0.47 27.54
CA GLN A 255 -0.67 -0.84 28.01
C GLN A 255 -2.17 -0.78 28.33
N MET A 256 -2.94 -1.73 27.80
CA MET A 256 -4.35 -2.07 28.13
C MET A 256 -5.42 -1.70 27.08
N ARG A 257 -6.51 -2.47 27.13
CA ARG A 257 -7.69 -2.49 26.25
C ARG A 257 -8.38 -1.16 25.99
N ASN A 258 -8.09 -0.10 26.74
CA ASN A 258 -9.02 1.04 26.86
C ASN A 258 -8.74 2.20 25.88
N VAL A 259 -7.57 2.27 25.23
CA VAL A 259 -7.36 3.28 24.18
C VAL A 259 -8.17 2.87 22.95
N ARG A 260 -9.19 3.68 22.63
CA ARG A 260 -10.11 3.40 21.54
C ARG A 260 -9.92 4.34 20.35
N ASN A 261 -9.41 5.54 20.57
CA ASN A 261 -9.10 6.47 19.49
C ASN A 261 -7.76 7.19 19.76
N ALA A 262 -6.83 7.08 18.83
CA ALA A 262 -5.55 7.75 18.85
C ALA A 262 -5.33 8.61 17.58
N SER A 263 -6.38 8.82 16.78
CA SER A 263 -6.25 9.54 15.49
C SER A 263 -5.86 11.01 15.64
N GLY A 264 -6.07 11.60 16.82
CA GLY A 264 -5.66 12.97 17.12
C GLY A 264 -4.24 13.10 17.67
N LEU A 265 -3.47 12.01 17.74
CA LEU A 265 -2.10 12.03 18.26
C LEU A 265 -1.12 12.43 17.13
N VAL A 266 -0.27 13.41 17.42
CA VAL A 266 0.78 13.87 16.51
C VAL A 266 2.09 13.19 16.88
N LEU A 267 2.60 12.37 15.95
CA LEU A 267 3.87 11.65 16.09
C LEU A 267 5.00 12.43 15.39
N PRO A 268 6.24 12.45 15.94
CA PRO A 268 7.39 12.99 15.23
C PRO A 268 7.75 12.17 13.99
N SER A 269 8.37 12.83 13.01
CA SER A 269 8.79 12.22 11.74
C SER A 269 10.25 11.79 11.71
N ASN A 270 11.16 12.38 12.52
CA ASN A 270 12.55 11.89 12.58
C ASN A 270 12.67 10.83 13.67
N LEU A 271 12.86 9.60 13.19
CA LEU A 271 12.89 8.42 14.04
C LEU A 271 14.33 7.99 14.30
N VAL A 272 14.51 7.34 15.43
CA VAL A 272 15.68 6.51 15.72
C VAL A 272 15.22 5.05 15.89
N GLU A 273 16.16 4.13 16.06
CA GLU A 273 15.85 2.71 16.28
C GLU A 273 14.82 2.51 17.41
N ASN A 274 13.82 1.66 17.21
CA ASN A 274 12.77 1.34 18.19
C ASN A 274 11.89 2.53 18.65
N SER A 275 11.74 3.59 17.85
CA SER A 275 11.00 4.81 18.24
C SER A 275 9.59 4.55 18.81
N PHE A 276 8.77 3.73 18.13
CA PHE A 276 7.39 3.42 18.51
C PHE A 276 7.12 1.91 18.58
N GLU A 277 8.17 1.12 18.85
CA GLU A 277 8.05 -0.32 19.08
C GLU A 277 6.94 -0.57 20.13
N GLU A 278 5.97 -1.43 19.83
CA GLU A 278 4.91 -1.88 20.77
C GLU A 278 4.08 -0.76 21.43
N MET A 279 4.05 0.45 20.86
CA MET A 279 3.42 1.62 21.49
C MET A 279 1.94 1.43 21.85
N PHE A 280 1.17 0.76 20.99
CA PHE A 280 -0.24 0.42 21.18
C PHE A 280 -0.47 -1.10 21.27
N ALA A 281 0.58 -1.90 21.53
CA ALA A 281 0.43 -3.34 21.61
C ALA A 281 -0.58 -3.74 22.72
N GLY A 282 -1.57 -4.57 22.37
CA GLY A 282 -2.64 -5.00 23.28
C GLY A 282 -3.75 -3.96 23.51
N CYS A 283 -3.79 -2.86 22.76
CA CYS A 283 -4.92 -1.92 22.77
C CYS A 283 -6.15 -2.52 22.05
N GLU A 284 -6.77 -3.54 22.66
CA GLU A 284 -7.87 -4.33 22.05
C GLU A 284 -9.07 -3.51 21.56
N TRP A 285 -9.34 -2.31 22.12
CA TRP A 285 -10.45 -1.46 21.67
C TRP A 285 -10.05 -0.38 20.67
N LEU A 286 -8.80 -0.32 20.23
CA LEU A 286 -8.34 0.72 19.29
C LEU A 286 -9.08 0.58 17.96
N VAL A 287 -9.97 1.52 17.64
CA VAL A 287 -10.69 1.57 16.36
C VAL A 287 -10.13 2.60 15.39
N ALA A 288 -9.33 3.55 15.87
CA ALA A 288 -8.75 4.62 15.07
C ALA A 288 -7.30 4.87 15.49
N ALA A 289 -6.35 4.49 14.63
CA ALA A 289 -4.91 4.66 14.81
C ALA A 289 -4.45 6.11 14.50
N PRO A 290 -3.30 6.56 15.02
CA PRO A 290 -2.67 7.83 14.61
C PRO A 290 -2.16 7.78 13.17
N SER A 291 -1.95 8.96 12.57
CA SER A 291 -1.18 9.09 11.33
C SER A 291 0.31 8.79 11.57
N LEU A 292 0.97 8.21 10.58
CA LEU A 292 2.40 7.86 10.62
C LEU A 292 3.17 8.71 9.60
N PRO A 293 3.73 9.87 10.00
CA PRO A 293 4.28 10.85 9.06
C PRO A 293 5.70 10.52 8.56
N ALA A 294 6.40 9.57 9.18
CA ALA A 294 7.79 9.29 8.84
C ALA A 294 7.92 8.59 7.48
N THR A 295 8.71 9.17 6.58
CA THR A 295 9.07 8.58 5.28
C THR A 295 10.47 7.96 5.27
N ILE A 296 11.31 8.37 6.22
CA ILE A 296 12.63 7.81 6.47
C ILE A 296 12.53 6.95 7.72
N LEU A 297 12.59 5.63 7.53
CA LEU A 297 12.44 4.68 8.63
C LEU A 297 13.80 4.20 9.13
N THR A 298 13.84 3.94 10.43
CA THR A 298 14.97 3.33 11.14
C THR A 298 14.60 1.94 11.61
N LYS A 299 15.61 1.17 12.02
CA LYS A 299 15.46 -0.19 12.51
C LYS A 299 14.33 -0.30 13.55
N GLU A 300 13.42 -1.24 13.31
CA GLU A 300 12.32 -1.61 14.24
C GLU A 300 11.43 -0.45 14.71
N CYS A 301 11.42 0.70 14.01
CA CYS A 301 10.78 1.92 14.52
C CYS A 301 9.26 1.85 14.73
N TYR A 302 8.55 0.94 14.05
CA TYR A 302 7.12 0.67 14.21
C TYR A 302 6.81 -0.81 14.49
N LYS A 303 7.83 -1.57 14.93
CA LYS A 303 7.70 -3.00 15.22
C LYS A 303 6.58 -3.24 16.24
N ASN A 304 5.66 -4.15 15.94
CA ASN A 304 4.53 -4.51 16.79
C ASN A 304 3.64 -3.33 17.25
N MET A 305 3.71 -2.16 16.59
CA MET A 305 3.09 -0.92 17.10
C MET A 305 1.60 -1.09 17.41
N PHE A 306 0.85 -1.83 16.58
CA PHE A 306 -0.58 -2.09 16.76
C PHE A 306 -0.88 -3.58 16.99
N SER A 307 0.10 -4.37 17.45
CA SER A 307 -0.11 -5.78 17.74
C SER A 307 -1.27 -5.98 18.72
N SER A 308 -2.12 -6.97 18.48
CA SER A 308 -3.32 -7.33 19.24
C SER A 308 -4.35 -6.20 19.38
N CYS A 309 -4.35 -5.20 18.49
CA CYS A 309 -5.44 -4.22 18.38
C CYS A 309 -6.66 -4.86 17.69
N SER A 310 -7.36 -5.74 18.40
CA SER A 310 -8.41 -6.61 17.84
C SER A 310 -9.66 -5.88 17.34
N ALA A 311 -9.90 -4.63 17.76
CA ALA A 311 -10.98 -3.79 17.22
C ALA A 311 -10.57 -2.90 16.04
N LEU A 312 -9.31 -2.92 15.60
CA LEU A 312 -8.82 -2.03 14.54
C LEU A 312 -9.35 -2.51 13.18
N THR A 313 -10.27 -1.76 12.59
CA THR A 313 -10.90 -2.12 11.29
C THR A 313 -10.16 -1.56 10.09
N THR A 314 -9.37 -0.51 10.28
CA THR A 314 -8.66 0.21 9.22
C THR A 314 -7.26 0.58 9.69
N ALA A 315 -6.26 0.16 8.93
CA ALA A 315 -4.87 0.49 9.21
C ALA A 315 -4.54 1.95 8.80
N PRO A 316 -3.58 2.61 9.48
CA PRO A 316 -3.04 3.88 9.04
C PRO A 316 -2.28 3.73 7.70
N THR A 317 -2.10 4.85 6.99
CA THR A 317 -1.28 4.90 5.78
C THR A 317 0.20 4.68 6.12
N LEU A 318 0.91 3.91 5.29
CA LEU A 318 2.33 3.63 5.42
C LEU A 318 3.10 4.30 4.26
N PRO A 319 3.70 5.48 4.45
CA PRO A 319 4.19 6.29 3.32
C PRO A 319 5.61 5.92 2.85
N ALA A 320 6.36 5.12 3.60
CA ALA A 320 7.77 4.86 3.32
C ALA A 320 7.96 3.94 2.10
N THR A 321 8.81 4.36 1.15
CA THR A 321 9.14 3.56 -0.05
C THR A 321 10.43 2.73 0.11
N THR A 322 11.18 2.97 1.18
CA THR A 322 12.40 2.24 1.57
C THR A 322 12.29 1.89 3.04
N LEU A 323 12.45 0.61 3.37
CA LEU A 323 12.29 0.10 4.73
C LEU A 323 13.63 -0.35 5.31
N ALA A 324 13.88 0.05 6.56
CA ALA A 324 14.97 -0.44 7.37
C ALA A 324 14.58 -1.75 8.09
N GLU A 325 15.59 -2.47 8.61
CA GLU A 325 15.44 -3.76 9.28
C GLU A 325 14.25 -3.78 10.26
N GLY A 326 13.32 -4.71 10.05
CA GLY A 326 12.22 -4.98 10.97
C GLY A 326 11.25 -3.81 11.23
N CYS A 327 11.28 -2.73 10.45
CA CYS A 327 10.56 -1.50 10.81
C CYS A 327 9.04 -1.67 10.94
N TYR A 328 8.41 -2.57 10.16
CA TYR A 328 6.97 -2.90 10.27
C TYR A 328 6.72 -4.35 10.72
N ALA A 329 7.72 -5.03 11.28
CA ALA A 329 7.58 -6.40 11.76
C ALA A 329 6.44 -6.50 12.80
N GLY A 330 5.50 -7.42 12.60
CA GLY A 330 4.36 -7.69 13.48
C GLY A 330 3.43 -6.51 13.73
N MET A 331 3.50 -5.45 12.91
CA MET A 331 2.82 -4.17 13.18
C MET A 331 1.30 -4.33 13.42
N PHE A 332 0.64 -5.25 12.72
CA PHE A 332 -0.80 -5.55 12.86
C PHE A 332 -1.05 -7.02 13.29
N TRP A 333 -0.07 -7.67 13.92
CA TRP A 333 -0.20 -9.02 14.46
C TRP A 333 -1.46 -9.10 15.32
N GLY A 334 -2.36 -10.06 15.10
CA GLY A 334 -3.57 -10.27 15.89
C GLY A 334 -4.66 -9.19 15.74
N CYS A 335 -4.57 -8.29 14.75
CA CYS A 335 -5.64 -7.34 14.44
C CYS A 335 -6.83 -8.05 13.77
N SER A 336 -7.60 -8.80 14.55
CA SER A 336 -8.62 -9.73 14.06
C SER A 336 -9.84 -9.06 13.39
N ALA A 337 -10.10 -7.78 13.62
CA ALA A 337 -11.15 -7.02 12.93
C ALA A 337 -10.67 -6.28 11.65
N LEU A 338 -9.37 -6.34 11.32
CA LEU A 338 -8.85 -5.68 10.12
C LEU A 338 -9.35 -6.40 8.87
N THR A 339 -10.16 -5.72 8.06
CA THR A 339 -10.80 -6.32 6.88
C THR A 339 -10.02 -6.11 5.58
N THR A 340 -9.25 -5.01 5.53
CA THR A 340 -8.42 -4.60 4.40
C THR A 340 -7.03 -4.20 4.89
N ALA A 341 -5.99 -4.71 4.25
CA ALA A 341 -4.63 -4.31 4.53
C ALA A 341 -4.34 -2.88 4.01
N PRO A 342 -3.41 -2.14 4.64
CA PRO A 342 -2.92 -0.88 4.10
C PRO A 342 -2.11 -1.12 2.81
N THR A 343 -1.99 -0.10 1.97
CA THR A 343 -1.05 -0.09 0.85
C THR A 343 0.38 -0.21 1.37
N LEU A 344 1.21 -1.02 0.68
CA LEU A 344 2.62 -1.24 1.00
C LEU A 344 3.49 -0.70 -0.15
N PRO A 345 3.85 0.60 -0.15
CA PRO A 345 4.52 1.22 -1.31
C PRO A 345 6.02 0.89 -1.41
N ALA A 346 6.61 0.20 -0.42
CA ALA A 346 8.04 -0.01 -0.38
C ALA A 346 8.57 -1.01 -1.41
N THR A 347 9.49 -0.56 -2.25
CA THR A 347 10.17 -1.38 -3.25
C THR A 347 11.53 -1.90 -2.79
N THR A 348 12.10 -1.25 -1.77
CA THR A 348 13.42 -1.58 -1.21
C THR A 348 13.24 -2.00 0.25
N LEU A 349 13.49 -3.27 0.54
CA LEU A 349 13.25 -3.89 1.84
C LEU A 349 14.56 -4.42 2.42
N ASP A 350 14.89 -4.04 3.64
CA ASP A 350 15.92 -4.71 4.44
C ASP A 350 15.33 -5.96 5.15
N GLN A 351 16.12 -6.68 5.94
CA GLN A 351 15.70 -7.92 6.61
C GLN A 351 14.47 -7.72 7.51
N ASN A 352 13.59 -8.73 7.56
CA ASN A 352 12.41 -8.79 8.44
C ASN A 352 11.39 -7.64 8.29
N CYS A 353 11.42 -6.83 7.22
CA CYS A 353 10.61 -5.60 7.12
C CYS A 353 9.11 -5.79 7.40
N TYR A 354 8.51 -6.87 6.93
CA TYR A 354 7.09 -7.20 7.11
C TYR A 354 6.88 -8.57 7.76
N TYR A 355 7.87 -9.03 8.53
CA TYR A 355 7.82 -10.27 9.29
C TYR A 355 6.54 -10.35 10.11
N GLU A 356 5.70 -11.35 9.88
CA GLU A 356 4.42 -11.61 10.60
C GLU A 356 3.47 -10.40 10.69
N MET A 357 3.55 -9.45 9.76
CA MET A 357 2.84 -8.16 9.85
C MET A 357 1.33 -8.29 10.07
N PHE A 358 0.67 -9.26 9.44
CA PHE A 358 -0.77 -9.52 9.55
C PHE A 358 -1.08 -10.92 10.13
N TYR A 359 -0.14 -11.52 10.86
CA TYR A 359 -0.37 -12.80 11.53
C TYR A 359 -1.68 -12.75 12.34
N GLY A 360 -2.58 -13.70 12.18
CA GLY A 360 -3.84 -13.78 12.93
C GLY A 360 -4.86 -12.68 12.61
N CYS A 361 -4.71 -11.94 11.51
CA CYS A 361 -5.74 -11.04 11.00
C CYS A 361 -6.91 -11.82 10.38
N THR A 362 -7.70 -12.48 11.22
CA THR A 362 -8.71 -13.46 10.80
C THR A 362 -9.88 -12.90 9.98
N SER A 363 -10.10 -11.58 9.97
CA SER A 363 -11.11 -10.92 9.11
C SER A 363 -10.54 -10.36 7.80
N LEU A 364 -9.23 -10.46 7.56
CA LEU A 364 -8.60 -9.91 6.36
C LEU A 364 -9.00 -10.75 5.14
N THR A 365 -9.74 -10.13 4.21
CA THR A 365 -10.29 -10.85 3.03
C THR A 365 -9.45 -10.67 1.78
N THR A 366 -8.68 -9.58 1.70
CA THR A 366 -7.87 -9.18 0.54
C THR A 366 -6.47 -8.79 1.00
N ALA A 367 -5.45 -9.39 0.39
CA ALA A 367 -4.06 -9.05 0.63
C ALA A 367 -3.66 -7.75 -0.12
N PRO A 368 -2.68 -6.99 0.40
CA PRO A 368 -2.13 -5.82 -0.28
C PRO A 368 -1.26 -6.22 -1.47
N LEU A 369 -1.03 -5.28 -2.39
CA LEU A 369 0.00 -5.43 -3.42
C LEU A 369 1.40 -5.47 -2.78
N LEU A 370 2.26 -6.36 -3.27
CA LEU A 370 3.65 -6.51 -2.84
C LEU A 370 4.59 -6.08 -3.98
N PRO A 371 5.14 -4.85 -3.99
CA PRO A 371 5.86 -4.33 -5.15
C PRO A 371 7.34 -4.72 -5.22
N ALA A 372 7.94 -5.27 -4.15
CA ALA A 372 9.36 -5.59 -4.10
C ALA A 372 9.74 -6.76 -5.03
N THR A 373 10.75 -6.57 -5.89
CA THR A 373 11.25 -7.59 -6.83
C THR A 373 12.47 -8.34 -6.31
N THR A 374 12.98 -7.99 -5.14
CA THR A 374 14.10 -8.64 -4.45
C THR A 374 13.80 -8.64 -2.96
N LEU A 375 13.99 -9.78 -2.30
CA LEU A 375 13.69 -9.94 -0.88
C LEU A 375 14.93 -10.37 -0.11
N ASN A 376 15.17 -9.70 1.01
CA ASN A 376 16.17 -10.05 2.00
C ASN A 376 15.57 -10.99 3.07
N TYR A 377 16.44 -11.60 3.86
CA TYR A 377 16.12 -12.51 4.96
C TYR A 377 14.75 -12.22 5.63
N ASN A 378 13.84 -13.20 5.55
CA ASN A 378 12.55 -13.22 6.24
C ASN A 378 11.62 -12.00 6.01
N CYS A 379 11.77 -11.24 4.91
CA CYS A 379 10.98 -10.02 4.69
C CYS A 379 9.46 -10.20 4.76
N TYR A 380 8.91 -11.27 4.19
CA TYR A 380 7.47 -11.58 4.18
C TYR A 380 7.14 -12.87 4.94
N HIS A 381 8.04 -13.31 5.81
CA HIS A 381 7.87 -14.52 6.61
C HIS A 381 6.58 -14.41 7.44
N GLY A 382 5.70 -15.42 7.36
CA GLY A 382 4.47 -15.49 8.15
C GLY A 382 3.51 -14.31 7.97
N MET A 383 3.66 -13.50 6.90
CA MET A 383 2.96 -12.21 6.77
C MET A 383 1.44 -12.33 6.89
N PHE A 384 0.82 -13.40 6.38
CA PHE A 384 -0.61 -13.70 6.46
C PHE A 384 -0.91 -15.01 7.20
N TYR A 385 -0.02 -15.44 8.10
CA TYR A 385 -0.26 -16.63 8.93
C TYR A 385 -1.61 -16.53 9.64
N ASP A 386 -2.41 -17.59 9.63
CA ASP A 386 -3.76 -17.67 10.20
C ASP A 386 -4.74 -16.54 9.76
N CYS A 387 -4.52 -15.93 8.59
CA CYS A 387 -5.52 -15.06 7.94
C CYS A 387 -6.66 -15.91 7.34
N SER A 388 -7.47 -16.52 8.22
CA SER A 388 -8.44 -17.55 7.84
C SER A 388 -9.58 -17.08 6.91
N ALA A 389 -9.84 -15.77 6.79
CA ALA A 389 -10.79 -15.21 5.82
C ALA A 389 -10.16 -14.80 4.47
N LEU A 390 -8.84 -14.94 4.30
CA LEU A 390 -8.16 -14.54 3.07
C LEU A 390 -8.52 -15.50 1.93
N THR A 391 -9.22 -14.98 0.92
CA THR A 391 -9.71 -15.80 -0.21
C THR A 391 -8.78 -15.78 -1.41
N THR A 392 -8.00 -14.70 -1.57
CA THR A 392 -7.10 -14.48 -2.71
C THR A 392 -5.74 -14.02 -2.20
N ALA A 393 -4.69 -14.73 -2.63
CA ALA A 393 -3.31 -14.36 -2.35
C ALA A 393 -2.85 -13.20 -3.25
N PRO A 394 -1.91 -12.36 -2.79
CA PRO A 394 -1.28 -11.33 -3.62
C PRO A 394 -0.34 -11.94 -4.66
N ALA A 395 -0.05 -11.19 -5.72
CA ALA A 395 1.04 -11.53 -6.62
C ALA A 395 2.39 -11.45 -5.88
N LEU A 396 3.30 -12.37 -6.22
CA LEU A 396 4.65 -12.45 -5.64
C LEU A 396 5.68 -12.14 -6.73
N PRO A 397 6.08 -10.87 -6.94
CA PRO A 397 6.95 -10.51 -8.06
C PRO A 397 8.45 -10.76 -7.83
N ALA A 398 8.87 -11.06 -6.60
CA ALA A 398 10.29 -11.23 -6.29
C ALA A 398 10.89 -12.50 -6.90
N THR A 399 11.80 -12.36 -7.85
CA THR A 399 12.52 -13.48 -8.49
C THR A 399 13.80 -13.87 -7.75
N THR A 400 14.33 -12.96 -6.94
CA THR A 400 15.53 -13.16 -6.12
C THR A 400 15.12 -13.20 -4.66
N LEU A 401 15.24 -14.37 -4.04
CA LEU A 401 14.86 -14.63 -2.66
C LEU A 401 16.10 -14.93 -1.81
N ASP A 402 16.07 -14.45 -0.58
CA ASP A 402 16.95 -14.87 0.50
C ASP A 402 16.23 -15.89 1.40
N GLU A 403 16.91 -16.39 2.43
CA GLU A 403 16.39 -17.41 3.35
C GLU A 403 15.05 -16.99 3.97
N GLY A 404 14.09 -17.93 3.96
CA GLY A 404 12.81 -17.84 4.68
C GLY A 404 11.85 -16.72 4.24
N CYS A 405 12.13 -16.02 3.14
CA CYS A 405 11.39 -14.81 2.75
C CYS A 405 9.86 -14.98 2.65
N TYR A 406 9.36 -16.12 2.18
CA TYR A 406 7.93 -16.44 2.08
C TYR A 406 7.53 -17.65 2.93
N ALA A 407 8.40 -18.10 3.85
CA ALA A 407 8.08 -19.19 4.74
C ALA A 407 6.84 -18.85 5.57
N TYR A 408 5.96 -19.82 5.76
CA TYR A 408 4.72 -19.70 6.53
C TYR A 408 3.74 -18.59 6.07
N MET A 409 3.96 -17.96 4.91
CA MET A 409 3.26 -16.74 4.51
C MET A 409 1.72 -16.88 4.52
N PHE A 410 1.19 -18.02 4.08
CA PHE A 410 -0.26 -18.33 4.07
C PHE A 410 -0.61 -19.54 4.96
N TYR A 411 0.23 -19.87 5.94
CA TYR A 411 -0.07 -20.95 6.89
C TYR A 411 -1.44 -20.71 7.50
N GLY A 412 -2.31 -21.73 7.52
CA GLY A 412 -3.64 -21.65 8.14
C GLY A 412 -4.65 -20.74 7.42
N CYS A 413 -4.35 -20.24 6.21
CA CYS A 413 -5.30 -19.49 5.36
C CYS A 413 -6.39 -20.43 4.81
N SER A 414 -7.28 -20.89 5.68
CA SER A 414 -8.26 -21.94 5.37
C SER A 414 -9.32 -21.56 4.34
N ALA A 415 -9.52 -20.28 4.03
CA ALA A 415 -10.40 -19.81 2.95
C ALA A 415 -9.70 -19.60 1.59
N LEU A 416 -8.38 -19.77 1.50
CA LEU A 416 -7.63 -19.53 0.28
C LEU A 416 -7.88 -20.64 -0.75
N THR A 417 -8.53 -20.31 -1.87
CA THR A 417 -8.92 -21.32 -2.88
C THR A 417 -7.89 -21.51 -3.99
N THR A 418 -7.02 -20.52 -4.20
CA THR A 418 -6.05 -20.49 -5.30
C THR A 418 -4.73 -19.91 -4.82
N ALA A 419 -3.64 -20.62 -5.09
CA ALA A 419 -2.31 -20.16 -4.75
C ALA A 419 -1.77 -19.12 -5.75
N PRO A 420 -0.90 -18.19 -5.32
CA PRO A 420 -0.17 -17.29 -6.21
C PRO A 420 0.91 -18.06 -6.99
N THR A 421 1.32 -17.51 -8.13
CA THR A 421 2.51 -18.01 -8.84
C THR A 421 3.77 -17.84 -7.99
N LEU A 422 4.64 -18.86 -7.99
CA LEU A 422 5.95 -18.82 -7.33
C LEU A 422 7.04 -18.54 -8.39
N PRO A 423 7.65 -17.35 -8.40
CA PRO A 423 8.56 -16.94 -9.47
C PRO A 423 9.98 -17.51 -9.36
N ALA A 424 10.41 -17.96 -8.18
CA ALA A 424 11.80 -18.34 -7.95
C ALA A 424 12.14 -19.70 -8.59
N THR A 425 13.13 -19.70 -9.48
CA THR A 425 13.70 -20.92 -10.08
C THR A 425 14.97 -21.40 -9.36
N THR A 426 15.60 -20.51 -8.60
CA THR A 426 16.72 -20.82 -7.68
C THR A 426 16.20 -20.62 -6.26
N LEU A 427 16.25 -21.68 -5.46
CA LEU A 427 15.68 -21.69 -4.13
C LEU A 427 16.73 -21.27 -3.09
N ALA A 428 16.34 -20.39 -2.18
CA ALA A 428 17.09 -20.12 -0.94
C ALA A 428 16.63 -21.08 0.18
N GLY A 429 17.37 -21.14 1.29
CA GLY A 429 16.99 -21.97 2.44
C GLY A 429 15.57 -21.64 2.93
N SER A 430 14.74 -22.67 3.15
CA SER A 430 13.37 -22.54 3.68
C SER A 430 12.46 -21.53 2.99
N CYS A 431 12.74 -21.10 1.75
CA CYS A 431 12.12 -19.92 1.14
C CYS A 431 10.58 -19.95 1.05
N TYR A 432 9.97 -21.12 0.89
CA TYR A 432 8.52 -21.35 0.83
C TYR A 432 8.04 -22.38 1.88
N ALA A 433 8.86 -22.62 2.92
CA ALA A 433 8.59 -23.69 3.88
C ALA A 433 7.22 -23.44 4.54
N TYR A 434 6.38 -24.46 4.61
CA TYR A 434 5.04 -24.42 5.21
C TYR A 434 4.11 -23.33 4.67
N MET A 435 4.39 -22.78 3.49
CA MET A 435 3.69 -21.59 2.98
C MET A 435 2.17 -21.77 2.87
N PHE A 436 1.67 -22.95 2.52
CA PHE A 436 0.24 -23.25 2.40
C PHE A 436 -0.24 -24.33 3.38
N TYR A 437 0.53 -24.60 4.44
CA TYR A 437 0.13 -25.58 5.46
C TYR A 437 -1.27 -25.26 5.98
N GLY A 438 -2.17 -26.24 6.03
CA GLY A 438 -3.54 -26.06 6.53
C GLY A 438 -4.44 -25.17 5.67
N CYS A 439 -4.07 -24.84 4.43
CA CYS A 439 -4.96 -24.18 3.46
C CYS A 439 -6.02 -25.16 2.95
N SER A 440 -6.98 -25.51 3.81
CA SER A 440 -7.94 -26.58 3.55
C SER A 440 -8.90 -26.34 2.38
N ALA A 441 -9.10 -25.08 1.95
CA ALA A 441 -9.87 -24.75 0.76
C ALA A 441 -9.07 -24.74 -0.56
N LEU A 442 -7.75 -24.93 -0.51
CA LEU A 442 -6.88 -24.83 -1.68
C LEU A 442 -7.10 -26.02 -2.61
N THR A 443 -7.56 -25.76 -3.84
CA THR A 443 -7.84 -26.81 -4.83
C THR A 443 -6.75 -26.96 -5.90
N THR A 444 -6.03 -25.87 -6.17
CA THR A 444 -4.97 -25.80 -7.19
C THR A 444 -3.68 -25.25 -6.56
N ALA A 445 -2.64 -26.09 -6.55
CA ALA A 445 -1.29 -25.72 -6.14
C ALA A 445 -0.61 -24.86 -7.22
N PRO A 446 0.38 -24.02 -6.84
CA PRO A 446 1.26 -23.39 -7.80
C PRO A 446 2.19 -24.41 -8.47
N VAL A 447 2.74 -24.05 -9.62
CA VAL A 447 3.79 -24.84 -10.26
C VAL A 447 5.10 -24.69 -9.47
N LEU A 448 5.68 -25.81 -9.03
CA LEU A 448 7.00 -25.84 -8.41
C LEU A 448 8.06 -25.91 -9.51
N SER A 449 8.56 -24.74 -9.92
CA SER A 449 9.38 -24.59 -11.13
C SER A 449 10.87 -24.88 -10.93
N ALA A 450 11.34 -24.99 -9.68
CA ALA A 450 12.73 -25.28 -9.38
C ALA A 450 13.09 -26.73 -9.71
N THR A 451 14.14 -26.91 -10.52
CA THR A 451 14.57 -28.22 -11.02
C THR A 451 15.60 -28.92 -10.15
N SER A 452 16.11 -28.25 -9.11
CA SER A 452 17.03 -28.81 -8.10
C SER A 452 16.72 -28.17 -6.76
N TRP A 453 16.59 -28.98 -5.70
CA TRP A 453 16.39 -28.49 -4.33
C TRP A 453 17.67 -28.64 -3.47
N ASN A 454 18.76 -29.07 -4.09
CA ASN A 454 20.08 -29.15 -3.46
C ASN A 454 20.56 -27.75 -3.01
N GLY A 455 21.00 -27.63 -1.75
CA GLY A 455 21.43 -26.37 -1.13
C GLY A 455 20.30 -25.47 -0.59
N SER A 456 19.03 -25.75 -0.92
CA SER A 456 17.86 -25.04 -0.40
C SER A 456 17.15 -25.88 0.65
N TYR A 457 17.82 -26.15 1.78
CA TYR A 457 17.27 -26.99 2.84
C TYR A 457 15.83 -26.59 3.12
N GLU A 458 14.93 -27.56 2.99
CA GLU A 458 13.55 -27.44 3.44
C GLU A 458 12.69 -26.34 2.74
N CYS A 459 13.08 -25.80 1.56
CA CYS A 459 12.30 -24.71 0.95
C CYS A 459 10.84 -25.08 0.65
N TYR A 460 10.50 -26.33 0.35
CA TYR A 460 9.11 -26.78 0.17
C TYR A 460 8.59 -27.64 1.33
N LYS A 461 9.32 -27.73 2.44
CA LYS A 461 8.95 -28.56 3.57
C LYS A 461 7.54 -28.27 4.06
N GLY A 462 6.70 -29.31 4.16
CA GLY A 462 5.33 -29.21 4.67
C GLY A 462 4.42 -28.25 3.89
N MET A 463 4.77 -27.86 2.67
CA MET A 463 4.14 -26.75 1.97
C MET A 463 2.63 -26.91 1.78
N PHE A 464 2.15 -28.13 1.47
CA PHE A 464 0.71 -28.42 1.30
C PHE A 464 0.17 -29.40 2.35
N ASP A 465 0.88 -29.61 3.46
CA ASP A 465 0.38 -30.47 4.53
C ASP A 465 -0.96 -29.92 5.07
N GLY A 466 -2.00 -30.74 5.09
CA GLY A 466 -3.36 -30.34 5.46
C GLY A 466 -4.14 -29.61 4.37
N CYS A 467 -3.66 -29.53 3.13
CA CYS A 467 -4.42 -29.07 1.96
C CYS A 467 -5.39 -30.16 1.47
N VAL A 468 -6.39 -30.47 2.28
CA VAL A 468 -7.27 -31.65 2.11
C VAL A 468 -8.10 -31.66 0.82
N LEU A 469 -8.24 -30.52 0.11
CA LEU A 469 -8.97 -30.41 -1.16
C LEU A 469 -8.07 -30.32 -2.40
N LEU A 470 -6.75 -30.46 -2.25
CA LEU A 470 -5.81 -30.30 -3.37
C LEU A 470 -5.98 -31.42 -4.40
N THR A 471 -6.16 -31.09 -5.68
CA THR A 471 -6.43 -32.11 -6.72
C THR A 471 -5.31 -32.26 -7.76
N SER A 472 -4.36 -31.34 -7.77
CA SER A 472 -3.23 -31.41 -8.71
C SER A 472 -2.00 -30.68 -8.16
N LEU A 473 -0.82 -31.20 -8.50
CA LEU A 473 0.46 -30.55 -8.27
C LEU A 473 1.32 -30.71 -9.53
N THR A 474 1.96 -29.64 -9.98
CA THR A 474 2.99 -29.70 -11.02
C THR A 474 4.36 -29.43 -10.40
N CYS A 475 5.31 -30.35 -10.60
CA CYS A 475 6.65 -30.27 -10.03
C CYS A 475 7.70 -30.59 -11.10
N LEU A 476 8.68 -29.69 -11.27
CA LEU A 476 9.72 -29.80 -12.30
C LEU A 476 11.06 -30.36 -11.77
N ILE A 477 11.01 -31.20 -10.73
CA ILE A 477 12.17 -31.84 -10.10
C ILE A 477 13.05 -32.64 -11.09
N ASN A 478 14.38 -32.51 -11.00
CA ASN A 478 15.32 -33.40 -11.72
C ASN A 478 15.72 -34.59 -10.84
N THR A 479 15.86 -35.76 -11.46
CA THR A 479 16.23 -37.01 -10.76
C THR A 479 17.69 -37.39 -10.93
N GLU A 480 18.51 -36.50 -11.51
CA GLU A 480 19.96 -36.70 -11.59
C GLU A 480 20.57 -36.41 -10.22
N TYR A 481 20.61 -37.46 -9.40
CA TYR A 481 21.27 -37.50 -8.10
C TYR A 481 22.77 -37.19 -8.28
N THR A 482 23.19 -35.97 -7.94
CA THR A 482 24.61 -35.60 -7.86
C THR A 482 25.05 -35.66 -6.41
N ASP A 483 25.54 -36.83 -5.98
CA ASP A 483 26.31 -36.96 -4.74
C ASP A 483 27.63 -36.18 -4.91
N GLU A 484 27.71 -34.96 -4.40
CA GLU A 484 28.99 -34.24 -4.32
C GLU A 484 29.35 -33.71 -2.91
N TYR A 485 28.56 -34.03 -1.87
CA TYR A 485 28.88 -33.61 -0.51
C TYR A 485 28.65 -34.71 0.54
N GLU A 486 29.66 -35.58 0.71
CA GLU A 486 29.82 -36.41 1.90
C GLU A 486 30.07 -35.54 3.15
N ASN A 487 29.03 -35.02 3.84
CA ASN A 487 29.01 -34.82 5.33
C ASN A 487 27.88 -33.98 5.95
N THR A 488 26.77 -33.68 5.28
CA THR A 488 25.64 -33.00 5.95
C THR A 488 24.36 -33.79 5.75
N TYR A 489 23.56 -33.89 6.82
CA TYR A 489 22.26 -34.56 6.89
C TYR A 489 21.30 -33.93 5.86
N TYR A 490 21.39 -34.37 4.60
CA TYR A 490 20.53 -33.93 3.52
C TYR A 490 19.35 -34.89 3.40
N ILE A 491 18.15 -34.34 3.50
CA ILE A 491 16.90 -35.00 3.15
C ILE A 491 16.87 -35.06 1.61
N SER A 492 16.58 -36.23 1.03
CA SER A 492 16.50 -36.33 -0.44
C SER A 492 15.32 -35.52 -0.97
N ASP A 493 15.37 -35.02 -2.20
CA ASP A 493 14.25 -34.30 -2.81
C ASP A 493 12.94 -35.14 -2.78
N TYR A 494 13.05 -36.47 -2.78
CA TYR A 494 11.93 -37.39 -2.64
C TYR A 494 11.35 -37.46 -1.22
N ASP A 495 12.19 -37.39 -0.19
CA ASP A 495 11.72 -37.32 1.20
C ASP A 495 11.00 -35.98 1.44
N ILE A 496 11.50 -34.88 0.84
CA ILE A 496 10.80 -33.58 0.83
C ILE A 496 9.43 -33.72 0.15
N LEU A 497 9.32 -34.47 -0.96
CA LEU A 497 8.05 -34.70 -1.64
C LEU A 497 7.00 -35.39 -0.76
N THR A 498 7.43 -36.32 0.11
CA THR A 498 6.53 -36.96 1.09
C THR A 498 5.99 -35.93 2.09
N GLU A 499 6.84 -34.98 2.51
CA GLU A 499 6.44 -33.91 3.42
C GLU A 499 5.55 -32.86 2.74
N ILE A 500 5.78 -32.57 1.46
CA ILE A 500 4.97 -31.61 0.67
C ILE A 500 3.51 -32.06 0.61
N LEU A 501 3.26 -33.34 0.31
CA LEU A 501 1.93 -33.90 0.02
C LEU A 501 1.33 -34.65 1.21
N ASN A 502 1.82 -34.39 2.43
CA ASN A 502 1.35 -35.08 3.62
C ASN A 502 -0.12 -34.72 3.94
N ASN A 503 -0.87 -35.67 4.51
CA ASN A 503 -2.27 -35.48 4.91
C ASN A 503 -3.23 -34.92 3.82
N ILE A 504 -3.02 -35.29 2.56
CA ILE A 504 -3.96 -35.01 1.47
C ILE A 504 -4.98 -36.15 1.34
N GLU A 505 -6.27 -35.82 1.34
CA GLU A 505 -7.37 -36.81 1.38
C GLU A 505 -8.01 -37.08 0.01
N THR A 506 -7.76 -36.23 -0.99
CA THR A 506 -8.33 -36.29 -2.33
C THR A 506 -7.56 -37.21 -3.28
N THR A 507 -8.23 -37.68 -4.32
CA THR A 507 -7.59 -38.23 -5.53
C THR A 507 -7.08 -37.07 -6.39
N GLY A 508 -5.88 -37.20 -6.97
CA GLY A 508 -5.31 -36.13 -7.77
C GLY A 508 -4.38 -36.58 -8.88
N VAL A 509 -3.79 -35.59 -9.56
CA VAL A 509 -2.79 -35.81 -10.62
C VAL A 509 -1.51 -35.07 -10.25
N PHE A 510 -0.41 -35.82 -10.19
CA PHE A 510 0.94 -35.28 -10.08
C PHE A 510 1.53 -35.14 -11.49
N TYR A 511 1.80 -33.90 -11.90
CA TYR A 511 2.46 -33.59 -13.16
C TYR A 511 3.95 -33.46 -12.94
N LYS A 512 4.73 -34.32 -13.61
CA LYS A 512 6.18 -34.34 -13.55
C LYS A 512 6.81 -33.79 -14.83
N ASN A 513 8.07 -33.38 -14.78
CA ASN A 513 8.84 -33.13 -16.00
C ASN A 513 9.25 -34.45 -16.71
N SER A 514 9.83 -34.32 -17.90
CA SER A 514 10.30 -35.46 -18.71
C SER A 514 11.49 -36.21 -18.09
N ASN A 515 12.24 -35.57 -17.20
CA ASN A 515 13.44 -36.12 -16.61
C ASN A 515 13.13 -37.04 -15.42
N ALA A 516 11.98 -36.84 -14.77
CA ALA A 516 11.60 -37.61 -13.60
C ALA A 516 11.05 -39.00 -13.94
N ASP A 517 11.54 -39.99 -13.18
CA ASP A 517 11.11 -41.38 -13.27
C ASP A 517 9.81 -41.63 -12.48
N SER A 518 8.76 -42.05 -13.17
CA SER A 518 7.45 -42.32 -12.56
C SER A 518 7.53 -43.42 -11.49
N SER A 519 8.34 -44.47 -11.71
CA SER A 519 8.39 -45.62 -10.79
C SER A 519 8.99 -45.26 -9.44
N THR A 520 9.92 -44.30 -9.43
CA THR A 520 10.47 -43.75 -8.21
C THR A 520 9.44 -42.88 -7.48
N LEU A 521 8.79 -41.97 -8.21
CA LEU A 521 7.79 -41.02 -7.66
C LEU A 521 6.58 -41.70 -7.01
N GLU A 522 6.15 -42.86 -7.50
CA GLU A 522 5.02 -43.63 -6.92
C GLU A 522 5.19 -43.93 -5.42
N ASN A 523 6.43 -43.96 -4.91
CA ASN A 523 6.70 -44.22 -3.49
C ASN A 523 6.56 -42.97 -2.60
N TYR A 524 6.47 -41.78 -3.18
CA TYR A 524 6.58 -40.49 -2.48
C TYR A 524 5.37 -39.58 -2.68
N ILE A 525 4.41 -39.98 -3.52
CA ILE A 525 3.13 -39.28 -3.70
C ILE A 525 1.98 -40.09 -3.06
N PRO A 526 0.83 -39.48 -2.75
CA PRO A 526 -0.31 -40.21 -2.20
C PRO A 526 -0.75 -41.35 -3.13
N ALA A 527 -1.06 -42.53 -2.57
CA ALA A 527 -1.44 -43.71 -3.35
C ALA A 527 -2.72 -43.53 -4.19
N THR A 528 -3.54 -42.53 -3.88
CA THR A 528 -4.76 -42.15 -4.61
C THR A 528 -4.47 -41.25 -5.82
N TRP A 529 -3.22 -40.85 -6.04
CA TRP A 529 -2.81 -39.95 -7.11
C TRP A 529 -2.22 -40.68 -8.30
N THR A 530 -2.45 -40.12 -9.48
CA THR A 530 -1.88 -40.62 -10.74
C THR A 530 -0.73 -39.71 -11.21
N ILE A 531 0.22 -40.26 -11.94
CA ILE A 531 1.35 -39.51 -12.50
C ILE A 531 1.07 -39.22 -13.97
N SER A 532 1.35 -37.99 -14.42
CA SER A 532 1.28 -37.56 -15.82
C SER A 532 2.45 -36.64 -16.16
N ASP A 533 2.77 -36.51 -17.45
CA ASP A 533 3.76 -35.53 -17.89
C ASP A 533 3.15 -34.13 -17.90
N ALA A 534 3.90 -33.15 -17.40
CA ALA A 534 3.56 -31.73 -17.49
C ALA A 534 3.56 -31.28 -18.97
N ALA A 535 2.61 -30.39 -19.31
CA ALA A 535 2.42 -29.88 -20.67
C ALA A 535 3.50 -28.88 -21.11
#